data_AF-F9ZQN2-F1
#
_entry.id   AF-F9ZQN2-F1
#
_cell.length_a   1.000
_cell.length_b   1.000
_cell.length_c   1.000
_cell.angle_alpha   90.00
_cell.angle_beta   90.00
_cell.angle_gamma   90.00
#
_symmetry.space_group_name_H-M   'P 1'
#
loop_
_entity.id
_entity.type
_entity.pdbx_description
1 polymer ?
#
loop_
_entity_poly.entity_id
_entity_poly.type
_entity_poly.pdbx_seq_one_letter_code
_entity_poly.pdbx_strand_id
1 'polypeptide(L)'
;MSLHIVQLEVVPTNDDQRLLRLVFSNGESGVVNLADELDGPVFGPLFQRGRFSEATLHPLFRTVTWPNGADLAPEFLLDLLRRQRGHAA
;
A
#
# COMPACT_ATOMS: atom_id res chain seq x y z
N MET A 1 3.42 8.43 -20.06
CA MET A 1 2.32 8.19 -19.09
C MET A 1 2.94 8.09 -17.71
N SER A 2 2.41 8.81 -16.71
CA SER A 2 2.90 8.73 -15.33
C SER A 2 2.45 7.43 -14.66
N LEU A 3 3.29 6.88 -13.78
CA LEU A 3 2.98 5.68 -13.01
C LEU A 3 1.78 5.94 -12.10
N HIS A 4 0.84 5.00 -12.04
CA HIS A 4 -0.28 5.07 -11.12
C HIS A 4 -0.84 3.68 -10.81
N ILE A 5 -1.63 3.59 -9.73
CA ILE A 5 -2.29 2.35 -9.35
C ILE A 5 -3.61 2.23 -10.11
N VAL A 6 -3.82 1.05 -10.70
CA VAL A 6 -5.02 0.69 -11.47
C VAL A 6 -6.00 -0.09 -10.59
N GLN A 7 -5.48 -0.92 -9.69
CA GLN A 7 -6.29 -1.73 -8.78
C GLN A 7 -5.62 -1.81 -7.41
N LEU A 8 -6.46 -1.71 -6.37
CA LEU A 8 -6.11 -1.86 -4.97
C LEU A 8 -7.06 -2.87 -4.33
N GLU A 9 -6.50 -3.80 -3.57
CA GLU A 9 -7.24 -4.70 -2.69
C GLU A 9 -6.46 -4.81 -1.37
N VAL A 10 -7.17 -4.65 -0.24
CA VAL A 10 -6.59 -4.94 1.08
C VAL A 10 -6.69 -6.45 1.30
N VAL A 11 -5.56 -7.11 1.55
CA VAL A 11 -5.55 -8.55 1.79
C VAL A 11 -5.86 -8.81 3.26
N PRO A 12 -6.96 -9.51 3.59
CA PRO A 12 -7.31 -9.83 4.96
C PRO A 12 -6.27 -10.79 5.55
N THR A 13 -5.63 -10.36 6.62
CA THR A 13 -4.57 -11.09 7.31
C THR A 13 -4.71 -10.91 8.83
N ASN A 14 -3.92 -11.63 9.62
CA ASN A 14 -3.88 -11.44 11.08
C ASN A 14 -3.44 -10.00 11.43
N ASP A 15 -3.78 -9.53 12.64
CA ASP A 15 -3.61 -8.13 13.08
C ASP A 15 -2.17 -7.56 12.95
N ASP A 16 -1.15 -8.40 12.72
CA ASP A 16 0.26 -8.00 12.55
C ASP A 16 0.67 -7.73 11.08
N GLN A 17 -0.14 -8.13 10.11
CA GLN A 17 0.19 -8.01 8.68
C GLN A 17 -0.57 -6.83 8.07
N ARG A 18 0.11 -6.05 7.21
CA ARG A 18 -0.43 -4.85 6.56
C ARG A 18 -0.26 -5.00 5.05
N LEU A 19 -1.02 -5.91 4.47
CA LEU A 19 -0.86 -6.35 3.08
C LEU A 19 -1.80 -5.60 2.11
N LEU A 20 -1.23 -5.04 1.04
CA LEU A 20 -1.99 -4.52 -0.10
C LEU A 20 -1.63 -5.30 -1.36
N ARG A 21 -2.65 -5.73 -2.11
CA ARG A 21 -2.50 -6.22 -3.49
C ARG A 21 -2.71 -5.05 -4.45
N LEU A 22 -1.73 -4.84 -5.32
CA LEU A 22 -1.66 -3.69 -6.22
C LEU A 22 -1.46 -4.14 -7.67
N VAL A 23 -2.07 -3.41 -8.60
CA VAL A 23 -1.78 -3.46 -10.04
C VAL A 23 -1.38 -2.06 -10.49
N PHE A 24 -0.23 -1.95 -11.13
CA PHE A 24 0.34 -0.69 -11.62
C PHE A 24 0.06 -0.50 -13.11
N SER A 25 0.03 0.76 -13.54
CA SER A 25 -0.22 1.13 -14.94
C SER A 25 0.83 0.65 -15.94
N ASN A 26 2.00 0.23 -15.46
CA ASN A 26 3.08 -0.34 -16.27
C ASN A 26 2.96 -1.88 -16.44
N GLY A 27 1.91 -2.49 -15.90
CA GLY A 27 1.66 -3.94 -15.96
C GLY A 27 2.25 -4.75 -14.82
N GLU A 28 3.07 -4.14 -13.94
CA GLU A 28 3.54 -4.82 -12.73
C GLU A 28 2.40 -4.98 -11.72
N SER A 29 2.44 -6.06 -10.95
CA SER A 29 1.47 -6.34 -9.89
C SER A 29 2.08 -7.23 -8.81
N GLY A 30 1.46 -7.21 -7.63
CA GLY A 30 1.89 -8.05 -6.52
C GLY A 30 1.28 -7.64 -5.19
N VAL A 31 1.73 -8.29 -4.13
CA VAL A 31 1.36 -7.97 -2.76
C VAL A 31 2.56 -7.30 -2.09
N VAL A 32 2.33 -6.17 -1.42
CA VAL A 32 3.32 -5.49 -0.59
C VAL A 32 2.93 -5.62 0.87
N ASN A 33 3.90 -5.91 1.74
CA ASN A 33 3.74 -5.80 3.18
C ASN A 33 4.21 -4.43 3.65
N LEU A 34 3.32 -3.66 4.29
CA LEU A 34 3.62 -2.33 4.81
C LEU A 34 3.93 -2.32 6.31
N ALA A 35 3.93 -3.48 6.99
CA ALA A 35 4.06 -3.53 8.45
C ALA A 35 5.31 -2.78 8.96
N ASP A 36 6.43 -2.89 8.23
CA ASP A 36 7.71 -2.27 8.58
C ASP A 36 7.92 -0.88 7.96
N GLU A 37 6.93 -0.35 7.24
CA GLU A 37 7.04 0.91 6.48
C GLU A 37 6.11 2.01 7.03
N LEU A 38 5.19 1.67 7.94
CA LEU A 38 4.17 2.56 8.49
C LEU A 38 4.68 3.30 9.74
N ASP A 39 5.75 4.08 9.61
CA ASP A 39 6.36 4.78 10.74
C ASP A 39 5.85 6.22 10.94
N GLY A 40 5.79 6.65 12.19
CA GLY A 40 5.50 8.04 12.55
C GLY A 40 4.03 8.35 12.85
N PRO A 41 3.72 9.60 13.23
CA PRO A 41 2.44 9.94 13.87
C PRO A 41 1.23 9.83 12.94
N VAL A 42 1.42 9.99 11.62
CA VAL A 42 0.34 9.87 10.62
C VAL A 42 -0.03 8.42 10.38
N PHE A 43 0.94 7.51 10.39
CA PHE A 43 0.72 6.08 10.09
C PHE A 43 0.42 5.24 11.34
N GLY A 44 0.83 5.68 12.53
CA GLY A 44 0.56 5.00 13.81
C GLY A 44 -0.91 4.56 14.02
N PRO A 45 -1.93 5.40 13.71
CA PRO A 45 -3.33 4.99 13.78
C PRO A 45 -3.71 3.79 12.90
N LEU A 46 -2.98 3.51 11.82
CA LEU A 46 -3.25 2.38 10.92
C LEU A 46 -2.97 1.01 11.57
N PHE A 47 -2.28 0.99 12.71
CA PHE A 47 -2.14 -0.23 13.50
C PHE A 47 -3.38 -0.58 14.32
N GLN A 48 -4.30 0.36 14.52
CA GLN A 48 -5.56 0.09 15.20
C GLN A 48 -6.46 -0.80 14.35
N ARG A 49 -7.22 -1.67 15.01
CA ARG A 49 -8.13 -2.63 14.35
C ARG A 49 -9.03 -1.93 13.34
N GLY A 50 -9.04 -2.45 12.11
CA GLY A 50 -9.90 -1.97 11.02
C GLY A 50 -9.43 -0.70 10.31
N ARG A 51 -8.47 0.06 10.85
CA ARG A 51 -8.00 1.30 10.22
C ARG A 51 -7.27 1.06 8.92
N PHE A 52 -6.40 0.05 8.88
CA PHE A 52 -5.66 -0.28 7.66
C PHE A 52 -6.58 -0.71 6.51
N SER A 53 -7.69 -1.39 6.80
CA SER A 53 -8.66 -1.82 5.78
C SER A 53 -9.47 -0.68 5.15
N GLU A 54 -9.38 0.53 5.69
CA GLU A 54 -9.98 1.73 5.09
C GLU A 54 -9.14 2.29 3.92
N ALA A 55 -8.11 1.57 3.47
CA ALA A 55 -7.29 1.96 2.33
C ALA A 55 -8.16 2.06 1.06
N THR A 56 -8.04 3.17 0.35
CA THR A 56 -8.75 3.45 -0.90
C THR A 56 -7.80 4.04 -1.94
N LEU A 57 -8.19 3.99 -3.22
CA LEU A 57 -7.48 4.73 -4.25
C LEU A 57 -8.02 6.13 -4.34
N HIS A 58 -7.12 7.12 -4.25
CA HIS A 58 -7.51 8.50 -4.45
C HIS A 58 -7.99 8.69 -5.90
N PRO A 59 -9.20 9.25 -6.14
CA PRO A 59 -9.80 9.28 -7.48
C PRO A 59 -9.00 10.10 -8.51
N LEU A 60 -8.33 11.17 -8.05
CA LEU A 60 -7.50 12.02 -8.90
C LEU A 60 -6.02 11.57 -8.94
N PHE A 61 -5.37 11.46 -7.77
CA PHE A 61 -3.94 11.16 -7.69
C PHE A 61 -3.59 9.68 -7.92
N ARG A 62 -4.57 8.76 -7.85
CA ARG A 62 -4.38 7.31 -8.01
C ARG A 62 -3.29 6.73 -7.09
N THR A 63 -3.15 7.33 -5.91
CA THR A 63 -2.33 6.88 -4.79
C THR A 63 -3.19 6.04 -3.82
N VAL A 64 -2.55 5.23 -2.97
CA VAL A 64 -3.26 4.61 -1.85
C VAL A 64 -3.42 5.66 -0.76
N THR A 65 -4.62 5.81 -0.21
CA THR A 65 -4.90 6.77 0.85
C THR A 65 -5.85 6.19 1.92
N TRP A 66 -5.76 6.74 3.13
CA TRP A 66 -6.63 6.43 4.27
C TRP A 66 -7.38 7.67 4.76
N PRO A 67 -8.52 7.52 5.46
CA PRO A 67 -9.33 8.66 5.92
C PRO A 67 -8.63 9.62 6.89
N ASN A 68 -7.55 9.19 7.54
CA ASN A 68 -6.72 10.03 8.39
C ASN A 68 -5.75 10.94 7.60
N GLY A 69 -5.83 10.93 6.26
CA GLY A 69 -4.98 11.74 5.39
C GLY A 69 -3.62 11.11 5.08
N ALA A 70 -3.36 9.89 5.56
CA ALA A 70 -2.17 9.15 5.14
C ALA A 70 -2.28 8.77 3.66
N ASP A 71 -1.17 8.83 2.94
CA ASP A 71 -1.08 8.38 1.56
C ASP A 71 0.27 7.75 1.25
N LEU A 72 0.28 6.87 0.25
CA LEU A 72 1.49 6.26 -0.29
C LEU A 72 1.48 6.37 -1.82
N ALA A 73 2.57 6.94 -2.36
CA ALA A 73 2.74 7.15 -3.79
C ALA A 73 2.97 5.83 -4.55
N PRO A 74 2.52 5.74 -5.81
CA PRO A 74 2.74 4.55 -6.66
C PRO A 74 4.21 4.15 -6.79
N GLU A 75 5.12 5.12 -6.88
CA GLU A 75 6.57 4.88 -7.02
C GLU A 75 7.15 4.19 -5.80
N PHE A 76 6.80 4.67 -4.60
CA PHE A 76 7.21 4.05 -3.34
C PHE A 76 6.72 2.60 -3.25
N LEU A 77 5.45 2.36 -3.58
CA LEU A 77 4.84 1.03 -3.52
C LEU A 77 5.44 0.06 -4.55
N LEU A 78 5.78 0.56 -5.75
CA LEU A 78 6.43 -0.24 -6.77
C LEU A 78 7.86 -0.62 -6.37
N ASP A 79 8.62 0.33 -5.83
CA ASP A 79 9.97 0.08 -5.34
C ASP A 79 9.96 -0.91 -4.17
N LEU A 80 9.00 -0.76 -3.23
CA LEU A 80 8.81 -1.70 -2.13
C LEU A 80 8.50 -3.11 -2.65
N LEU A 81 7.58 -3.24 -3.61
CA LEU A 81 7.26 -4.51 -4.26
C LEU A 81 8.51 -5.18 -4.83
N ARG A 82 9.35 -4.42 -5.55
CA ARG A 82 10.58 -4.93 -6.14
C ARG A 82 11.61 -5.34 -5.09
N ARG A 83 11.78 -4.53 -4.02
CA ARG A 83 12.67 -4.84 -2.89
C ARG A 83 12.25 -6.12 -2.16
N GLN A 84 10.96 -6.30 -1.90
CA GLN A 84 10.43 -7.48 -1.22
C GLN A 84 10.52 -8.74 -2.09
N ARG A 85 10.31 -8.62 -3.42
CA ARG A 85 10.53 -9.72 -4.36
C ARG A 85 12.00 -10.14 -4.46
N GLY A 86 12.92 -9.18 -4.37
CA GLY A 86 14.36 -9.45 -4.41
C GLY A 86 14.91 -10.14 -3.16
N HIS A 87 14.27 -9.96 -2.00
CA HIS A 87 14.61 -10.65 -0.75
C HIS A 87 14.01 -12.05 -0.61
N ALA A 88 13.16 -12.47 -1.56
CA ALA A 88 12.54 -13.81 -1.57
C ALA A 88 13.35 -14.84 -2.40
N ALA A 89 14.62 -14.54 -2.71
CA ALA A 89 15.53 -15.37 -3.51
C ALA A 89 16.69 -15.91 -2.69
#